data_AF-A0A0D4D910-F1
#
_entry.id   AF-A0A0D4D910-F1
#
_cell.length_a   1.000
_cell.length_b   1.000
_cell.length_c   1.000
_cell.angle_alpha   90.00
_cell.angle_beta   90.00
_cell.angle_gamma   90.00
#
_symmetry.space_group_name_H-M   'P 1'
#
loop_
_entity.id
_entity.type
_entity.pdbx_description
1 polymer ?
#
loop_
_entity_poly.entity_id
_entity_poly.type
_entity_poly.pdbx_seq_one_letter_code
_entity_poly.pdbx_strand_id
1 'polypeptide(L)'
;MVDVNPFDRVMNELKSRGRKNAHILSILQFDWPASEAIIEKLSCYITDGIKANQEPVIYPIIEEALHRYSQLVFHEQREKYEDPARIGAFLETLITETCRALEVQIVDSGGDSWSVDSGESFSLWLSSHPGELSINPQPHEDETSLRGLLYELITCESVKTVLRRTDYEEAVVAGRMAAGY
;
A
#
# COMPACT_ATOMS: atom_id res chain seq x y z
N MET A 1 -20.08 3.07 -18.70
CA MET A 1 -18.79 2.36 -18.50
C MET A 1 -19.01 1.40 -17.37
N VAL A 2 -18.63 0.13 -17.51
CA VAL A 2 -18.67 -0.80 -16.38
C VAL A 2 -17.67 -0.26 -15.37
N ASP A 3 -18.14 0.11 -14.19
CA ASP A 3 -17.30 0.64 -13.12
C ASP A 3 -16.45 -0.53 -12.61
N VAL A 4 -15.31 -0.77 -13.25
CA VAL A 4 -14.41 -1.86 -12.88
C VAL A 4 -13.89 -1.53 -11.49
N ASN A 5 -14.03 -2.45 -10.54
CA ASN A 5 -13.51 -2.31 -9.19
C ASN A 5 -12.05 -1.78 -9.25
N PRO A 6 -11.68 -0.71 -8.50
CA PRO A 6 -10.30 -0.20 -8.46
C PRO A 6 -9.27 -1.31 -8.26
N PHE A 7 -9.58 -2.32 -7.44
CA PHE A 7 -8.73 -3.48 -7.24
C PHE A 7 -8.46 -4.27 -8.53
N ASP A 8 -9.50 -4.59 -9.32
CA ASP A 8 -9.34 -5.36 -10.56
C ASP A 8 -8.45 -4.61 -11.57
N ARG A 9 -8.58 -3.28 -11.65
CA ARG A 9 -7.73 -2.44 -12.50
C ARG A 9 -6.28 -2.53 -12.06
N VAL A 10 -6.04 -2.33 -10.75
CA VAL A 10 -4.70 -2.39 -10.15
C VAL A 10 -4.05 -3.75 -10.36
N MET A 11 -4.78 -4.84 -10.10
CA MET A 11 -4.24 -6.20 -10.25
C MET A 11 -3.92 -6.56 -11.70
N ASN A 12 -4.78 -6.17 -12.65
CA ASN A 12 -4.52 -6.43 -14.06
C ASN A 12 -3.30 -5.65 -14.56
N GLU A 13 -3.16 -4.40 -14.13
CA GLU A 13 -2.06 -3.54 -14.51
C GLU A 13 -0.73 -4.00 -13.89
N LEU A 14 -0.70 -4.39 -12.61
CA LEU A 14 0.49 -4.96 -11.99
C LEU A 14 0.98 -6.23 -12.70
N LYS A 15 0.05 -7.07 -13.18
CA LYS A 15 0.37 -8.27 -13.95
C LYS A 15 0.86 -7.96 -15.36
N SER A 16 0.36 -6.89 -15.99
CA SER A 16 0.73 -6.50 -17.36
C SER A 16 2.10 -5.81 -17.42
N ARG A 17 2.46 -5.05 -16.38
CA ARG A 17 3.69 -4.24 -16.30
C ARG A 17 4.99 -5.04 -16.23
N GLY A 18 4.95 -6.31 -15.85
CA GLY A 18 6.14 -7.14 -15.90
C GLY A 18 5.94 -8.58 -15.45
N ARG A 19 6.58 -9.52 -16.16
CA ARG A 19 6.59 -10.95 -15.78
C ARG A 19 7.14 -11.17 -14.37
N LYS A 20 8.09 -10.32 -13.94
CA LYS A 20 8.64 -10.36 -12.57
C LYS A 20 7.55 -10.02 -11.54
N ASN A 21 6.82 -8.93 -11.72
CA ASN A 21 5.75 -8.52 -10.80
C ASN A 21 4.66 -9.59 -10.70
N ALA A 22 4.20 -10.13 -11.83
CA ALA A 22 3.23 -11.22 -11.84
C ALA A 22 3.73 -12.48 -11.09
N HIS A 23 5.01 -12.83 -11.26
CA HIS A 23 5.62 -13.97 -10.58
C HIS A 23 5.74 -13.75 -9.06
N ILE A 24 6.25 -12.58 -8.63
CA ILE A 24 6.39 -12.26 -7.20
C ILE A 24 5.02 -12.18 -6.53
N LEU A 25 4.06 -11.53 -7.17
CA LEU A 25 2.68 -11.44 -6.69
C LEU A 25 2.08 -12.83 -6.50
N SER A 26 2.32 -13.77 -7.42
CA SER A 26 1.87 -15.15 -7.29
C SER A 26 2.51 -15.87 -6.10
N ILE A 27 3.80 -15.64 -5.83
CA ILE A 27 4.49 -16.18 -4.66
C ILE A 27 3.92 -15.58 -3.37
N LEU A 28 3.74 -14.27 -3.33
CA LEU A 28 3.17 -13.57 -2.19
C LEU A 28 1.76 -14.09 -1.87
N GLN A 29 0.90 -14.24 -2.87
CA GLN A 29 -0.47 -14.74 -2.68
C GLN A 29 -0.50 -16.23 -2.28
N PHE A 30 0.49 -17.01 -2.69
CA PHE A 30 0.62 -18.41 -2.25
C PHE A 30 1.07 -18.51 -0.79
N ASP A 31 2.12 -17.76 -0.42
CA ASP A 31 2.66 -17.75 0.94
C ASP A 31 1.70 -17.06 1.93
N TRP A 32 1.04 -15.99 1.48
CA TRP A 32 0.16 -15.12 2.26
C TRP A 32 -1.12 -14.81 1.49
N PRO A 33 -2.13 -15.70 1.48
CA PRO A 33 -3.39 -15.45 0.78
C PRO A 33 -4.10 -14.15 1.22
N ALA A 34 -3.88 -13.72 2.47
CA ALA A 34 -4.38 -12.45 2.99
C ALA A 34 -3.83 -11.20 2.27
N SER A 35 -2.72 -11.32 1.52
CA SER A 35 -2.14 -10.22 0.75
C SER A 35 -3.08 -9.66 -0.31
N GLU A 36 -3.98 -10.49 -0.83
CA GLU A 36 -4.98 -10.06 -1.80
C GLU A 36 -5.92 -9.02 -1.19
N ALA A 37 -6.45 -9.30 0.00
CA ALA A 37 -7.29 -8.37 0.74
C ALA A 37 -6.53 -7.10 1.16
N ILE A 38 -5.23 -7.21 1.46
CA ILE A 38 -4.37 -6.05 1.77
C ILE A 38 -4.29 -5.12 0.56
N ILE A 39 -3.98 -5.66 -0.62
CA ILE A 39 -3.90 -4.89 -1.86
C ILE A 39 -5.27 -4.31 -2.23
N GLU A 40 -6.35 -5.08 -2.07
CA GLU A 40 -7.72 -4.61 -2.29
C GLU A 40 -8.07 -3.41 -1.39
N LYS A 41 -7.83 -3.53 -0.09
CA LYS A 41 -8.11 -2.44 0.88
C LYS A 41 -7.35 -1.17 0.54
N LEU A 42 -6.05 -1.27 0.21
CA LEU A 42 -5.28 -0.12 -0.25
C LEU A 42 -5.84 0.45 -1.56
N SER A 43 -6.16 -0.42 -2.53
CA SER A 43 -6.74 -0.03 -3.83
C SER A 43 -8.07 0.70 -3.69
N CYS A 44 -8.91 0.29 -2.75
CA CYS A 44 -10.17 0.97 -2.46
C CYS A 44 -9.95 2.29 -1.70
N TYR A 45 -8.93 2.36 -0.85
CA TYR A 45 -8.63 3.53 -0.05
C TYR A 45 -8.07 4.68 -0.88
N ILE A 46 -7.04 4.46 -1.70
CA ILE A 46 -6.36 5.53 -2.46
C ILE A 46 -6.75 5.57 -3.95
N THR A 47 -7.22 4.44 -4.50
CA THR A 47 -7.61 4.27 -5.92
C THR A 47 -6.49 4.46 -6.94
N ASP A 48 -6.79 4.19 -8.21
CA ASP A 48 -5.94 4.54 -9.36
C ASP A 48 -6.21 5.97 -9.90
N GLY A 49 -7.05 6.75 -9.21
CA GLY A 49 -7.43 8.10 -9.59
C GLY A 49 -6.37 9.16 -9.25
N ILE A 50 -5.56 8.93 -8.21
CA ILE A 50 -4.48 9.83 -7.79
C ILE A 50 -3.25 9.56 -8.66
N LYS A 51 -2.82 10.56 -9.44
CA LYS A 51 -1.77 10.40 -10.44
C LYS A 51 -0.61 11.38 -10.25
N ALA A 52 0.61 10.87 -10.37
CA ALA A 52 1.83 11.65 -10.52
C ALA A 52 2.37 11.43 -11.94
N ASN A 53 2.64 12.50 -12.70
CA ASN A 53 3.13 12.41 -14.08
C ASN A 53 2.28 11.48 -14.99
N GLN A 54 0.94 11.56 -14.88
CA GLN A 54 -0.04 10.72 -15.59
C GLN A 54 -0.09 9.24 -15.15
N GLU A 55 0.72 8.84 -14.19
CA GLU A 55 0.76 7.49 -13.65
C GLU A 55 0.07 7.41 -12.29
N PRO A 56 -0.86 6.46 -12.07
CA PRO A 56 -1.45 6.22 -10.77
C PRO A 56 -0.40 5.88 -9.71
N VAL A 57 -0.41 6.61 -8.59
CA VAL A 57 0.61 6.47 -7.54
C VAL A 57 0.59 5.11 -6.85
N ILE A 58 -0.55 4.41 -6.88
CA ILE A 58 -0.69 3.07 -6.30
C ILE A 58 0.20 2.01 -6.97
N TYR A 59 0.51 2.17 -8.26
CA TYR A 59 1.36 1.21 -8.96
C TYR A 59 2.79 1.16 -8.43
N PRO A 60 3.55 2.27 -8.42
CA PRO A 60 4.91 2.24 -7.86
C PRO A 60 4.93 1.87 -6.36
N ILE A 61 3.90 2.21 -5.59
CA ILE A 61 3.78 1.78 -4.17
C ILE A 61 3.78 0.25 -4.06
N ILE A 62 2.91 -0.43 -4.81
CA ILE A 62 2.80 -1.89 -4.74
C ILE A 62 4.03 -2.55 -5.38
N GLU A 63 4.57 -2.00 -6.46
CA GLU A 63 5.75 -2.53 -7.12
C GLU A 63 6.99 -2.51 -6.21
N GLU A 64 7.19 -1.43 -5.44
CA GLU A 64 8.29 -1.36 -4.48
C GLU A 64 8.09 -2.35 -3.32
N ALA A 65 6.86 -2.51 -2.82
CA ALA A 65 6.57 -3.52 -1.81
C ALA A 65 6.80 -4.96 -2.32
N LEU A 66 6.41 -5.26 -3.56
CA LEU A 66 6.73 -6.54 -4.22
C LEU A 66 8.24 -6.70 -4.42
N HIS A 67 8.94 -5.64 -4.80
CA HIS A 67 10.39 -5.64 -4.91
C HIS A 67 11.03 -6.03 -3.58
N ARG A 68 10.63 -5.36 -2.50
CA ARG A 68 11.11 -5.65 -1.14
C ARG A 68 10.83 -7.08 -0.70
N TYR A 69 9.61 -7.56 -0.91
CA TYR A 69 9.25 -8.96 -0.63
C TYR A 69 10.15 -9.93 -1.39
N SER A 70 10.42 -9.66 -2.67
CA SER A 70 11.27 -10.51 -3.51
C SER A 70 12.71 -10.61 -3.01
N GLN A 71 13.28 -9.53 -2.45
CA GLN A 71 14.63 -9.53 -1.88
C GLN A 71 14.75 -10.51 -0.71
N LEU A 72 13.68 -10.67 0.08
CA LEU A 72 13.64 -11.59 1.22
C LEU A 72 13.30 -13.04 0.83
N VAL A 73 12.59 -13.23 -0.28
CA VAL A 73 12.32 -14.56 -0.86
C VAL A 73 13.56 -15.16 -1.50
N PHE A 74 14.32 -14.36 -2.25
CA PHE A 74 15.44 -14.82 -3.08
C PHE A 74 16.82 -14.41 -2.50
N HIS A 75 16.91 -14.24 -1.18
CA HIS A 75 18.13 -13.81 -0.51
C HIS A 75 19.34 -14.71 -0.83
N GLU A 76 20.52 -14.10 -1.02
CA GLU A 76 21.71 -14.74 -1.57
C GLU A 76 22.24 -15.92 -0.72
N GLN A 77 21.89 -15.98 0.56
CA GLN A 77 22.39 -17.00 1.50
C GLN A 77 21.61 -18.34 1.50
N ARG A 78 20.73 -18.57 0.52
CA ARG A 78 19.93 -19.82 0.32
C ARG A 78 18.92 -20.17 1.41
N GLU A 79 18.99 -19.56 2.60
CA GLU A 79 17.93 -19.61 3.59
C GLU A 79 16.97 -18.44 3.37
N LYS A 80 15.69 -18.75 3.15
CA LYS A 80 14.64 -17.73 3.06
C LYS A 80 14.45 -17.11 4.44
N TYR A 81 14.25 -15.79 4.49
CA TYR A 81 13.80 -15.14 5.72
C TYR A 81 12.47 -15.76 6.16
N GLU A 82 12.25 -15.79 7.49
CA GLU A 82 11.02 -16.31 8.07
C GLU A 82 9.79 -15.62 7.49
N ASP A 83 8.71 -16.38 7.26
CA ASP A 83 7.49 -15.89 6.63
C ASP A 83 6.94 -14.59 7.27
N PRO A 84 6.92 -14.45 8.61
CA PRO A 84 6.49 -13.21 9.28
C PRO A 84 7.35 -11.98 8.95
N ALA A 85 8.66 -12.16 8.80
CA ALA A 85 9.56 -11.07 8.40
C ALA A 85 9.29 -10.64 6.96
N ARG A 86 9.00 -11.60 6.06
CA ARG A 86 8.71 -11.33 4.64
C ARG A 86 7.42 -10.52 4.47
N ILE A 87 6.32 -10.94 5.11
CA ILE A 87 5.06 -10.17 5.07
C ILE A 87 5.17 -8.85 5.82
N GLY A 88 5.91 -8.80 6.92
CA GLY A 88 6.17 -7.56 7.65
C GLY A 88 6.87 -6.53 6.78
N ALA A 89 7.92 -6.92 6.05
CA ALA A 89 8.62 -6.01 5.14
C ALA A 89 7.74 -5.56 3.97
N PHE A 90 6.89 -6.43 3.42
CA PHE A 90 5.92 -6.06 2.40
C PHE A 90 4.95 -4.97 2.92
N LEU A 91 4.39 -5.16 4.12
CA LEU A 91 3.47 -4.20 4.74
C LEU A 91 4.14 -2.88 5.09
N GLU A 92 5.34 -2.95 5.67
CA GLU A 92 6.12 -1.77 6.03
C GLU A 92 6.40 -0.93 4.78
N THR A 93 6.83 -1.56 3.69
CA THR A 93 7.13 -0.85 2.45
C THR A 93 5.85 -0.28 1.81
N LEU A 94 4.73 -1.01 1.82
CA LEU A 94 3.44 -0.45 1.38
C LEU A 94 3.09 0.83 2.15
N ILE A 95 3.20 0.79 3.49
CA ILE A 95 2.86 1.93 4.35
C ILE A 95 3.82 3.10 4.09
N THR A 96 5.12 2.83 4.07
CA THR A 96 6.18 3.85 3.86
C THR A 96 6.01 4.53 2.50
N GLU A 97 5.81 3.76 1.43
CA GLU A 97 5.62 4.30 0.10
C GLU A 97 4.28 5.03 -0.04
N THR A 98 3.23 4.59 0.65
CA THR A 98 1.96 5.31 0.70
C THR A 98 2.10 6.67 1.38
N CYS A 99 2.79 6.76 2.51
CA CYS A 99 3.07 8.04 3.17
C CYS A 99 3.84 8.96 2.20
N ARG A 100 4.99 8.49 1.68
CA ARG A 100 5.82 9.27 0.76
C ARG A 100 5.08 9.76 -0.48
N ALA A 101 4.27 8.92 -1.11
CA ALA A 101 3.55 9.29 -2.33
C ALA A 101 2.36 10.22 -2.08
N LEU A 102 1.83 10.26 -0.85
CA LEU A 102 0.64 11.01 -0.47
C LEU A 102 0.92 12.17 0.49
N GLU A 103 2.13 12.75 0.43
CA GLU A 103 2.44 14.09 0.96
C GLU A 103 1.77 15.19 0.11
N VAL A 104 0.47 15.02 -0.12
CA VAL A 104 -0.36 15.90 -0.95
C VAL A 104 -1.73 16.08 -0.34
N GLN A 105 -2.31 17.23 -0.65
CA GLN A 105 -3.70 17.55 -0.45
C GLN A 105 -4.40 17.60 -1.81
N ILE A 106 -5.55 16.94 -1.92
CA ILE A 106 -6.42 17.05 -3.07
C ILE A 106 -7.54 18.02 -2.70
N VAL A 107 -7.70 19.10 -3.45
CA VAL A 107 -8.67 20.16 -3.17
C VAL A 107 -9.64 20.26 -4.33
N ASP A 108 -10.94 20.29 -4.02
CA ASP A 108 -12.00 20.47 -4.99
C ASP A 108 -12.22 21.96 -5.35
N SER A 109 -13.15 22.23 -6.26
CA SER A 109 -13.48 23.61 -6.64
C SER A 109 -14.18 24.44 -5.54
N GLY A 110 -14.76 23.78 -4.53
CA GLY A 110 -15.39 24.41 -3.37
C GLY A 110 -14.41 24.80 -2.26
N GLY A 111 -13.17 24.29 -2.33
CA GLY A 111 -12.16 24.46 -1.30
C GLY A 111 -12.16 23.36 -0.24
N ASP A 112 -13.00 22.34 -0.41
CA ASP A 112 -12.97 21.13 0.42
C ASP A 112 -11.77 20.28 0.02
N SER A 113 -11.17 19.63 1.01
CA SER A 113 -9.89 18.94 0.83
C SER A 113 -9.89 17.52 1.35
N TRP A 114 -9.10 16.68 0.68
CA TRP A 114 -8.79 15.33 1.08
C TRP A 114 -7.28 15.15 1.20
N SER A 115 -6.86 14.50 2.27
CA SER A 115 -5.52 13.94 2.41
C SER A 115 -5.64 12.51 2.93
N VAL A 116 -4.56 11.75 2.79
CA VAL A 116 -4.49 10.37 3.31
C VAL A 116 -4.70 10.31 4.83
N ASP A 117 -4.37 11.39 5.54
CA ASP A 117 -4.52 11.56 6.99
C ASP A 117 -6.00 11.63 7.44
N SER A 118 -6.94 11.94 6.53
CA SER A 118 -8.36 12.09 6.86
C SER A 118 -9.04 10.80 7.35
N GLY A 119 -8.48 9.63 7.04
CA GLY A 119 -9.08 8.32 7.34
C GLY A 119 -10.26 7.94 6.45
N GLU A 120 -10.73 8.84 5.59
CA GLU A 120 -11.75 8.58 4.59
C GLU A 120 -11.09 8.08 3.29
N SER A 121 -11.68 7.08 2.63
CA SER A 121 -11.16 6.66 1.32
C SER A 121 -11.35 7.75 0.29
N PHE A 122 -10.35 7.93 -0.58
CA PHE A 122 -10.44 8.89 -1.68
C PHE A 122 -11.63 8.61 -2.59
N SER A 123 -11.97 7.34 -2.80
CA SER A 123 -13.17 6.92 -3.54
C SER A 123 -14.48 7.44 -2.93
N LEU A 124 -14.60 7.40 -1.60
CA LEU A 124 -15.78 7.86 -0.88
C LEU A 124 -15.86 9.39 -0.93
N TRP A 125 -14.74 10.06 -0.65
CA TRP A 125 -14.65 11.51 -0.75
C TRP A 125 -15.01 11.98 -2.16
N LEU A 126 -14.40 11.39 -3.20
CA LEU A 126 -14.63 11.76 -4.60
C LEU A 126 -16.10 11.61 -5.04
N SER A 127 -16.83 10.66 -4.46
CA SER A 127 -18.26 10.45 -4.79
C SER A 127 -19.14 11.65 -4.45
N SER A 128 -18.71 12.49 -3.50
CA SER A 128 -19.43 13.69 -3.07
C SER A 128 -18.81 15.00 -3.60
N HIS A 129 -17.63 14.94 -4.23
CA HIS A 129 -16.88 16.10 -4.72
C HIS A 129 -16.61 15.99 -6.23
N PRO A 130 -17.64 16.02 -7.09
CA PRO A 130 -17.46 15.97 -8.53
C PRO A 130 -16.90 17.29 -9.06
N GLY A 131 -15.90 17.22 -9.94
CA GLY A 131 -15.40 18.42 -10.62
C GLY A 131 -13.90 18.36 -10.90
N GLU A 132 -13.34 19.53 -11.17
CA GLU A 132 -11.90 19.70 -11.30
C GLU A 132 -11.24 19.62 -9.92
N LEU A 133 -10.16 18.85 -9.84
CA LEU A 133 -9.39 18.65 -8.62
C LEU A 133 -8.01 19.26 -8.80
N SER A 134 -7.50 19.90 -7.76
CA SER A 134 -6.12 20.38 -7.68
C SER A 134 -5.34 19.56 -6.66
N ILE A 135 -4.06 19.31 -6.95
CA ILE A 135 -3.15 18.59 -6.07
C ILE A 135 -2.10 19.58 -5.58
N ASN A 136 -2.02 19.77 -4.26
CA ASN A 136 -1.09 20.65 -3.60
C ASN A 136 -0.15 19.84 -2.70
N PRO A 137 1.16 20.10 -2.67
CA PRO A 137 2.05 19.45 -1.71
C PRO A 137 1.64 19.78 -0.27
N GLN A 138 1.53 18.76 0.58
CA GLN A 138 1.22 18.90 2.00
C GLN A 138 1.94 17.81 2.79
N PRO A 139 2.93 18.15 3.63
CA PRO A 139 3.54 17.19 4.55
C PRO A 139 2.51 16.64 5.54
N HIS A 140 2.70 15.40 5.98
CA HIS A 140 1.88 14.81 7.02
C HIS A 140 2.04 15.57 8.34
N GLU A 141 0.92 15.79 9.04
CA GLU A 141 0.95 16.41 10.37
C GLU A 141 1.60 15.49 11.40
N ASP A 142 1.29 14.20 11.33
CA ASP A 142 1.85 13.15 12.17
C ASP A 142 1.95 11.84 11.39
N GLU A 143 3.11 11.62 10.76
CA GLU A 143 3.38 10.39 10.01
C GLU A 143 3.27 9.15 10.92
N THR A 144 3.60 9.24 12.21
CA THR A 144 3.53 8.06 13.11
C THR A 144 2.08 7.60 13.29
N SER A 145 1.16 8.54 13.50
CA SER A 145 -0.26 8.26 13.58
C SER A 145 -0.81 7.74 12.25
N LEU A 146 -0.41 8.33 11.12
CA LEU A 146 -0.80 7.88 9.78
C LEU A 146 -0.35 6.44 9.52
N ARG A 147 0.88 6.07 9.87
CA ARG A 147 1.38 4.70 9.71
C ARG A 147 0.55 3.69 10.49
N GLY A 148 0.16 4.03 11.71
CA GLY A 148 -0.76 3.22 12.53
C GLY A 148 -2.14 3.07 11.88
N LEU A 149 -2.71 4.17 11.37
CA LEU A 149 -3.98 4.17 10.65
C LEU A 149 -3.94 3.28 9.40
N LEU A 150 -2.91 3.44 8.56
CA LEU A 150 -2.73 2.66 7.34
C LEU A 150 -2.56 1.17 7.67
N TYR A 151 -1.78 0.83 8.70
CA TYR A 151 -1.63 -0.54 9.17
C TYR A 151 -2.98 -1.15 9.56
N GLU A 152 -3.76 -0.46 10.38
CA GLU A 152 -5.08 -0.92 10.81
C GLU A 152 -6.07 -1.06 9.65
N LEU A 153 -6.00 -0.15 8.68
CA LEU A 153 -6.87 -0.12 7.51
C LEU A 153 -6.62 -1.32 6.58
N ILE A 154 -5.36 -1.55 6.21
CA ILE A 154 -5.00 -2.52 5.16
C ILE A 154 -4.86 -3.95 5.70
N THR A 155 -4.51 -4.14 6.97
CA THR A 155 -4.29 -5.47 7.53
C THR A 155 -5.57 -6.13 8.04
N CYS A 156 -5.51 -7.43 8.32
CA CYS A 156 -6.58 -8.19 8.95
C CYS A 156 -6.06 -8.90 10.21
N GLU A 157 -6.96 -9.31 11.11
CA GLU A 157 -6.58 -9.85 12.42
C GLU A 157 -5.68 -11.09 12.35
N SER A 158 -5.80 -11.91 11.30
CA SER A 158 -4.90 -13.06 11.11
C SER A 158 -3.45 -12.61 10.90
N VAL A 159 -3.22 -11.61 10.06
CA VAL A 159 -1.90 -11.03 9.79
C VAL A 159 -1.37 -10.31 11.03
N LYS A 160 -2.20 -9.49 11.69
CA LYS A 160 -1.83 -8.81 12.96
C LYS A 160 -1.43 -9.82 14.03
N THR A 161 -2.18 -10.92 14.17
CA THR A 161 -1.86 -11.98 15.14
C THR A 161 -0.50 -12.61 14.89
N VAL A 162 -0.15 -12.87 13.62
CA VAL A 162 1.18 -13.38 13.28
C VAL A 162 2.25 -12.36 13.68
N LEU A 163 2.12 -11.11 13.22
CA LEU A 163 3.12 -10.07 13.46
C LEU A 163 3.31 -9.75 14.95
N ARG A 164 2.24 -9.81 15.75
CA ARG A 164 2.30 -9.68 17.22
C ARG A 164 3.05 -10.81 17.87
N ARG A 165 2.85 -12.06 17.42
CA ARG A 165 3.50 -13.24 18.00
C ARG A 165 4.99 -13.31 17.69
N THR A 166 5.43 -12.62 16.64
CA THR A 166 6.83 -12.56 16.21
C THR A 166 7.47 -11.19 16.46
N ASP A 167 6.83 -10.34 17.27
CA ASP A 167 7.31 -8.99 17.63
C ASP A 167 7.62 -8.06 16.43
N TYR A 168 7.01 -8.32 15.26
CA TYR A 168 7.20 -7.52 14.05
C TYR A 168 6.17 -6.42 13.88
N GLU A 169 5.03 -6.44 14.58
CA GLU A 169 3.98 -5.41 14.44
C GLU A 169 4.53 -4.00 14.70
N GLU A 170 5.26 -3.80 15.81
CA GLU A 170 5.84 -2.51 16.14
C GLU A 170 6.88 -2.06 15.09
N ALA A 171 7.67 -3.00 14.57
CA ALA A 171 8.67 -2.71 13.54
C ALA A 171 8.01 -2.28 12.22
N VAL A 172 6.89 -2.88 11.83
CA VAL A 172 6.11 -2.48 10.65
C VAL A 172 5.55 -1.07 10.82
N VAL A 173 4.84 -0.83 11.93
CA VAL A 173 4.20 0.46 12.21
C VAL A 173 5.23 1.58 12.33
N ALA A 174 6.39 1.31 12.94
CA ALA A 174 7.44 2.31 13.11
C ALA A 174 8.33 2.52 11.87
N GLY A 175 8.17 1.75 10.79
CA GLY A 175 9.04 1.87 9.60
C GLY A 175 10.46 1.35 9.84
N ARG A 176 10.59 0.33 10.70
CA ARG A 176 11.87 -0.21 11.17
C ARG A 176 12.03 -1.69 10.87
N MET A 177 11.35 -2.22 9.86
CA MET A 177 11.59 -3.58 9.39
C MET A 177 13.02 -3.67 8.82
N ALA A 178 13.95 -4.12 9.66
CA ALA A 178 15.33 -4.35 9.25
C ALA A 178 15.38 -5.46 8.19
N ALA A 179 15.98 -5.18 7.03
CA ALA A 179 16.55 -6.25 6.23
C ALA A 179 17.94 -6.53 6.79
N GLY A 180 18.05 -7.55 7.64
CA GLY A 180 19.35 -8.04 8.07
C GLY A 180 19.33 -8.64 9.47
N TYR A 181 19.31 -9.97 9.51
CA TYR A 181 20.24 -10.75 10.33
C TYR A 181 21.08 -11.59 9.38
#